data_AF-A0A383BZI9-F1
#
_entry.id   AF-A0A383BZI9-F1
#
_cell.length_a   1.000
_cell.length_b   1.000
_cell.length_c   1.000
_cell.angle_alpha   90.00
_cell.angle_beta   90.00
_cell.angle_gamma   90.00
#
_symmetry.space_group_name_H-M   'P 1'
#
loop_
_entity.id
_entity.type
_entity.pdbx_description
1 polymer ?
#
loop_
_entity_poly.entity_id
_entity_poly.type
_entity_poly.pdbx_seq_one_letter_code
_entity_poly.pdbx_strand_id
1 'polypeptide(L)' 'MLDPLVNVYPQDKNFEEIVNYLKKRNAVELEKISDGKNPEVEKRYDRYIDYG' A
#
# COMPACT_ATOMS: atom_id res chain seq x y z
N MET A 1 -15.88 6.24 -0.75
CA MET A 1 -14.43 6.04 -0.56
C MET A 1 -14.27 4.80 0.28
N LEU A 2 -13.45 3.84 -0.13
CA LEU A 2 -13.19 2.64 0.67
C LEU A 2 -12.17 3.00 1.76
N ASP A 3 -12.38 2.50 2.97
CA ASP A 3 -11.42 2.67 4.05
C ASP A 3 -10.15 1.85 3.79
N PRO A 4 -8.96 2.36 4.19
CA PRO A 4 -7.73 1.59 4.13
C PRO A 4 -7.86 0.28 4.90
N LEU A 5 -7.42 -0.84 4.30
CA LEU A 5 -7.57 -2.18 4.89
C LEU A 5 -6.97 -2.30 6.31
N VAL A 6 -5.93 -1.51 6.61
CA VAL A 6 -5.32 -1.44 7.95
C VAL A 6 -6.28 -0.93 9.04
N ASN A 7 -7.34 -0.21 8.66
CA ASN A 7 -8.34 0.36 9.56
C ASN A 7 -9.62 -0.49 9.66
N VAL A 8 -9.77 -1.51 8.81
CA VAL A 8 -11.01 -2.31 8.73
C VAL A 8 -11.05 -3.40 9.81
N TYR A 9 -9.88 -3.93 10.20
CA TYR A 9 -9.81 -4.99 11.20
C TYR A 9 -9.89 -4.44 12.63
N PRO A 10 -10.59 -5.12 13.56
CA PRO A 10 -10.54 -4.80 14.98
C PRO A 10 -9.09 -4.75 15.48
N GLN A 11 -8.75 -3.74 16.28
CA GLN A 11 -7.40 -3.56 16.83
C GLN A 11 -7.21 -4.32 18.15
N ASP A 12 -7.87 -5.47 18.30
CA ASP A 12 -7.76 -6.33 19.47
C ASP A 12 -6.77 -7.49 19.24
N LYS A 13 -6.46 -8.22 20.31
CA LYS A 13 -5.43 -9.27 20.31
C LYS A 13 -5.70 -10.40 19.31
N ASN A 14 -6.95 -10.66 18.96
CA ASN A 14 -7.28 -11.77 18.06
C ASN A 14 -6.84 -11.48 16.61
N PHE A 15 -6.65 -10.20 16.27
CA PHE A 15 -6.28 -9.76 14.93
C PHE A 15 -4.89 -9.13 14.88
N GLU A 16 -4.12 -9.20 15.97
CA GLU A 16 -2.83 -8.54 16.09
C GLU A 16 -1.85 -8.94 14.98
N GLU A 17 -1.80 -10.22 14.63
CA GLU A 17 -0.91 -10.72 13.59
C GLU A 17 -1.22 -10.11 12.21
N ILE A 18 -2.49 -10.14 11.79
CA ILE A 18 -2.90 -9.60 10.49
C ILE A 18 -2.78 -8.08 10.45
N VAL A 19 -3.13 -7.39 11.55
CA VAL A 19 -2.97 -5.93 11.67
C VAL A 19 -1.51 -5.53 11.56
N ASN A 20 -0.60 -6.25 12.24
CA ASN A 20 0.83 -5.99 12.19
C ASN A 20 1.40 -6.26 10.80
N TYR A 21 0.98 -7.34 10.13
CA TYR A 21 1.35 -7.60 8.75
C TYR A 21 0.93 -6.46 7.82
N LEU A 22 -0.34 -6.02 7.91
CA LEU A 22 -0.88 -4.94 7.08
C LEU A 22 -0.13 -3.62 7.30
N LYS A 23 0.15 -3.26 8.56
CA LYS A 23 0.94 -2.06 8.89
C LYS A 23 2.33 -2.10 8.28
N LYS A 24 3.05 -3.21 8.45
CA LYS A 24 4.40 -3.39 7.87
C LYS A 24 4.37 -3.32 6.35
N ARG A 25 3.43 -4.04 5.72
CA ARG A 25 3.28 -4.05 4.26
C ARG A 25 2.97 -2.65 3.73
N ASN A 26 2.05 -1.94 4.36
CA ASN A 26 1.66 -0.59 3.95
C ASN A 26 2.86 0.37 4.01
N ALA A 27 3.65 0.34 5.09
CA ALA A 27 4.85 1.17 5.22
C ALA A 27 5.88 0.88 4.12
N VAL A 28 6.18 -0.40 3.85
CA VAL A 28 7.12 -0.81 2.80
C VAL A 28 6.66 -0.38 1.41
N GLU A 29 5.37 -0.52 1.11
CA GLU A 29 4.85 -0.14 -0.21
C GLU A 29 4.81 1.38 -0.38
N LEU A 30 4.49 2.15 0.66
CA LEU A 30 4.57 3.62 0.64
C LEU A 30 6.01 4.11 0.42
N GLU A 31 6.99 3.49 1.06
CA GLU A 31 8.41 3.79 0.85
C GLU A 31 8.80 3.52 -0.61
N LYS A 32 8.47 2.33 -1.15
CA LYS A 32 8.75 2.01 -2.56
C LYS A 32 8.11 2.99 -3.54
N ILE A 33 6.87 3.39 -3.30
CA ILE A 33 6.17 4.36 -4.16
C ILE A 33 6.86 5.72 -4.09
N SER A 34 7.18 6.19 -2.88
CA SER A 34 7.84 7.49 -2.69
C SER A 34 9.24 7.54 -3.30
N ASP A 35 9.94 6.40 -3.30
CA ASP A 35 11.28 6.24 -3.89
C ASP A 35 11.27 5.99 -5.40
N GLY A 36 10.11 5.90 -6.05
CA GLY A 36 10.02 5.53 -7.48
C GLY A 36 10.43 4.09 -7.77
N LYS A 37 10.31 3.19 -6.79
CA LYS A 37 10.72 1.78 -6.84
C LYS A 37 9.53 0.82 -6.87
N ASN A 38 8.29 1.33 -6.95
CA ASN A 38 7.13 0.47 -7.06
C ASN A 38 6.83 0.17 -8.54
N PRO A 39 7.14 -1.04 -9.05
CA PRO A 39 7.11 -1.32 -10.48
C PRO A 39 5.72 -1.16 -11.10
N GLU A 40 4.65 -1.40 -10.35
CA GLU A 40 3.28 -1.25 -10.87
C GLU A 40 2.89 0.22 -11.00
N VAL A 41 3.25 1.04 -10.00
CA VAL A 41 3.00 2.48 -10.03
C VAL A 41 3.84 3.14 -11.12
N GLU A 42 5.14 2.84 -11.21
CA GLU A 42 6.01 3.39 -12.26
C GLU A 42 5.52 3.00 -13.65
N LYS A 43 5.20 1.71 -13.88
CA LYS A 43 4.66 1.26 -15.17
C LYS A 43 3.35 1.93 -15.52
N ARG A 44 2.52 2.28 -14.53
CA ARG A 44 1.26 3.00 -14.75
C ARG A 44 1.51 4.48 -15.05
N TYR A 45 2.47 5.09 -14.37
CA TYR A 45 2.91 6.45 -14.64
C TYR A 45 3.46 6.58 -16.06
N ASP A 46 4.35 5.67 -16.48
CA ASP A 46 4.89 5.64 -17.84
C ASP A 46 3.78 5.60 -18.90
N ARG A 47 2.76 4.74 -18.71
CA ARG A 47 1.60 4.69 -19.62
C ARG A 47 0.85 6.02 -19.69
N TYR A 48 0.73 6.76 -18.58
CA TYR A 48 0.07 8.06 -18.59
C TYR A 48 0.90 9.11 -19.33
N ILE A 49 2.23 9.01 -19.30
CA ILE A 49 3.10 9.83 -20.14
C ILE A 49 2.98 9.45 -21.61
N ASP A 50 2.92 8.16 -21.93
CA ASP A 50 2.75 7.65 -23.31
C ASP A 50 1.41 8.05 -23.94
N TYR A 51 0.36 8.21 -23.13
CA TYR A 51 -0.95 8.70 -23.57
C TYR A 51 -1.07 10.24 -23.61
N GLY A 52 0.03 10.96 -23.33
CA GLY A 52 0.13 12.42 -23.34
C GLY A 52 -0.20 13.07 -24.68
#